data_AF-A0A8S2SU28-F1
#
_entry.id   AF-A0A8S2SU28-F1
#
_cell.length_a   1.000
_cell.length_b   1.000
_cell.length_c   1.000
_cell.angle_alpha   90.00
_cell.angle_beta   90.00
_cell.angle_gamma   90.00
#
_symmetry.space_group_name_H-M   'P 1'
#
loop_
_entity.id
_entity.type
_entity.pdbx_description
1 polymer ?
#
loop_
_entity_poly.entity_id
_entity_poly.type
_entity_poly.pdbx_seq_one_letter_code
_entity_poly.pdbx_strand_id
1 'polypeptide(L)'
;KPGDRARLRSLIFDGTNGDAKCFRFWFHMYGDSIGTLNVYVFDGAYKRIWSLSGNRGNNWYEGQVSYISSVPYQIIIEAIAGKDYL
;
A
#
# COMPACT_ATOMS: atom_id res chain seq x y z
N LYS A 1 12.07 -6.20 -13.08
CA LYS A 1 13.21 -5.26 -13.18
C LYS A 1 13.15 -4.27 -12.03
N PRO A 2 14.29 -3.74 -11.56
CA PRO A 2 14.30 -2.71 -10.52
C PRO A 2 13.37 -1.55 -10.86
N GLY A 3 12.51 -1.17 -9.92
CA GLY A 3 11.50 -0.13 -10.13
C GLY A 3 10.21 -0.58 -10.81
N ASP A 4 10.11 -1.84 -11.28
CA ASP A 4 8.84 -2.39 -11.77
C ASP A 4 7.80 -2.39 -10.66
N ARG A 5 6.53 -2.20 -11.06
CA ARG A 5 5.42 -2.02 -10.13
C ARG A 5 4.35 -3.07 -10.36
N ALA A 6 3.96 -3.74 -9.28
CA ALA A 6 2.77 -4.60 -9.25
C ALA A 6 1.71 -3.91 -8.40
N ARG A 7 0.45 -3.94 -8.85
CA ARG A 7 -0.68 -3.33 -8.13
C ARG A 7 -1.80 -4.33 -7.92
N LEU A 8 -2.29 -4.40 -6.69
CA LEU A 8 -3.56 -5.01 -6.34
C LEU A 8 -4.56 -3.91 -6.07
N ARG A 9 -5.72 -3.98 -6.73
CA ARG A 9 -6.78 -2.99 -6.64
C ARG A 9 -8.04 -3.66 -6.12
N SER A 10 -8.64 -3.09 -5.08
CA SER A 10 -9.91 -3.58 -4.53
C SER A 10 -11.08 -3.34 -5.49
N LEU A 11 -12.25 -3.88 -5.13
CA LEU A 11 -13.53 -3.38 -5.63
C LEU A 11 -13.73 -1.91 -5.25
N ILE A 12 -14.70 -1.25 -5.91
CA ILE A 12 -15.14 0.09 -5.55
C ILE A 12 -15.96 0.02 -4.26
N PHE A 13 -15.61 0.85 -3.30
CA PHE A 13 -16.36 1.08 -2.07
C PHE A 13 -17.07 2.43 -2.14
N ASP A 14 -18.19 2.56 -1.45
CA ASP A 14 -18.86 3.85 -1.27
C ASP A 14 -18.02 4.80 -0.41
N GLY A 15 -18.28 6.10 -0.53
CA GLY A 15 -17.66 7.12 0.31
C GLY A 15 -17.81 6.81 1.80
N THR A 16 -16.87 7.28 2.61
CA THR A 16 -16.81 6.96 4.04
C THR A 16 -17.80 7.77 4.89
N ASN A 17 -18.63 8.62 4.28
CA ASN A 17 -19.65 9.45 4.91
C ASN A 17 -19.13 10.36 6.04
N GLY A 18 -17.88 10.82 5.92
CA GLY A 18 -17.23 11.67 6.92
C GLY A 18 -16.55 10.90 8.05
N ASP A 19 -16.80 9.60 8.18
CA ASP A 19 -16.14 8.75 9.17
C ASP A 19 -14.82 8.21 8.65
N ALA A 20 -13.78 8.23 9.49
CA ALA A 20 -12.52 7.59 9.18
C ALA A 20 -12.69 6.06 9.11
N LYS A 21 -12.19 5.45 8.04
CA LYS A 21 -12.03 4.00 7.93
C LYS A 21 -10.58 3.62 8.21
N CYS A 22 -10.37 2.41 8.70
CA CYS A 22 -9.05 1.85 8.97
C CYS A 22 -8.79 0.69 8.01
N PHE A 23 -7.74 0.80 7.20
CA PHE A 23 -7.24 -0.31 6.39
C PHE A 23 -6.14 -1.03 7.18
N ARG A 24 -6.31 -2.33 7.39
CA ARG A 24 -5.36 -3.21 8.08
C ARG A 24 -4.91 -4.31 7.14
N PHE A 25 -3.63 -4.62 7.15
CA PHE A 25 -3.03 -5.63 6.29
C PHE A 25 -1.75 -6.18 6.92
N TRP A 26 -1.40 -7.41 6.58
CA TRP A 26 -0.13 -8.02 6.97
C TRP A 26 0.87 -7.91 5.82
N PHE A 27 2.13 -7.62 6.14
CA PHE A 27 3.21 -7.58 5.18
C PHE A 27 4.46 -8.28 5.73
N HIS A 28 5.26 -8.82 4.81
CA HIS A 28 6.59 -9.38 5.09
C HIS A 28 7.57 -8.75 4.10
N MET A 29 8.54 -7.99 4.61
CA MET A 29 9.52 -7.27 3.80
C MET A 29 10.91 -7.61 4.29
N TYR A 30 11.51 -8.65 3.71
CA TYR A 30 12.81 -9.17 4.08
C TYR A 30 13.74 -9.30 2.87
N GLY A 31 15.03 -9.04 3.09
CA GLY A 31 16.07 -9.10 2.07
C GLY A 31 16.64 -7.73 1.71
N ASP A 32 17.90 -7.70 1.32
CA ASP A 32 18.64 -6.44 1.10
C ASP A 32 18.21 -5.71 -0.19
N SER A 33 17.67 -6.46 -1.16
CA SER A 33 17.07 -5.94 -2.39
C SER A 33 15.56 -5.66 -2.28
N ILE A 34 14.95 -5.80 -1.09
CA ILE A 34 13.52 -5.55 -0.92
C ILE A 34 13.21 -4.07 -1.23
N GLY A 35 12.17 -3.85 -2.04
CA GLY A 35 11.82 -2.51 -2.51
C GLY A 35 10.87 -1.78 -1.58
N THR A 36 9.77 -1.27 -2.16
CA THR A 36 8.79 -0.43 -1.47
C THR A 36 7.40 -1.03 -1.56
N LEU A 37 6.65 -0.98 -0.47
CA LEU A 37 5.23 -1.25 -0.42
C LEU A 37 4.49 0.06 -0.16
N ASN A 38 3.51 0.39 -1.00
CA ASN A 38 2.67 1.58 -0.87
C ASN A 38 1.20 1.18 -0.76
N VAL A 39 0.41 1.96 -0.04
CA VAL A 39 -1.06 1.89 -0.06
C VAL A 39 -1.62 3.24 -0.48
N TYR A 40 -2.58 3.20 -1.40
CA TYR A 40 -3.29 4.37 -1.91
C TYR A 40 -4.80 4.24 -1.69
N VAL A 41 -5.43 5.39 -1.50
CA VAL A 41 -6.85 5.59 -1.81
C VAL A 41 -6.92 6.19 -3.20
N PHE A 42 -7.73 5.60 -4.07
CA PHE A 42 -8.03 6.14 -5.39
C PHE A 42 -9.50 6.54 -5.48
N ASP A 43 -9.76 7.84 -5.59
CA ASP A 43 -11.10 8.44 -5.65
C ASP A 43 -11.26 9.38 -6.86
N GLY A 44 -10.53 9.07 -7.94
CA GLY A 44 -10.31 9.94 -9.10
C GLY A 44 -8.87 10.47 -9.16
N ALA A 45 -8.18 10.51 -8.01
CA ALA A 45 -6.75 10.77 -7.92
C ALA A 45 -6.07 9.76 -6.99
N TYR A 46 -4.79 9.45 -7.24
CA TYR A 46 -4.01 8.59 -6.35
C TYR A 46 -3.56 9.37 -5.12
N LYS A 47 -4.05 8.99 -3.94
CA LYS A 47 -3.64 9.54 -2.65
C LYS A 47 -2.87 8.48 -1.88
N ARG A 48 -1.55 8.64 -1.75
CA ARG A 48 -0.72 7.70 -0.97
C ARG A 48 -0.99 7.91 0.52
N ILE A 49 -1.52 6.90 1.18
CA ILE A 49 -1.89 6.95 2.60
C ILE A 49 -0.88 6.19 3.47
N TRP A 50 -0.15 5.23 2.89
CA TRP A 50 0.89 4.48 3.61
C TRP A 50 2.04 4.13 2.67
N SER A 51 3.26 4.06 3.21
CA SER A 51 4.47 3.69 2.47
C SER A 51 5.52 3.11 3.40
N LEU A 52 6.19 2.05 2.95
CA LEU A 52 7.33 1.46 3.64
C LEU A 52 8.34 0.94 2.63
N SER A 53 9.61 1.29 2.83
CA SER A 53 10.72 0.83 1.99
C SER A 53 11.77 0.09 2.81
N GLY A 54 12.39 -0.91 2.19
CA GLY A 54 13.52 -1.63 2.73
C GLY A 54 13.16 -2.71 3.75
N ASN A 55 14.20 -3.38 4.22
CA ASN A 55 14.11 -4.56 5.09
C ASN A 55 13.51 -4.21 6.45
N ARG A 56 12.60 -5.07 6.93
CA ARG A 56 11.96 -4.97 8.26
C ARG A 56 12.24 -6.18 9.14
N GLY A 57 13.04 -7.12 8.67
CA GLY A 57 13.33 -8.37 9.34
C GLY A 57 12.50 -9.52 8.77
N ASN A 58 12.94 -10.74 9.08
CA ASN A 58 12.30 -11.96 8.59
C ASN A 58 11.07 -12.34 9.43
N ASN A 59 10.09 -11.45 9.52
CA ASN A 59 8.83 -11.67 10.24
C ASN A 59 7.66 -11.00 9.49
N TRP A 60 6.45 -11.46 9.82
CA TRP A 60 5.22 -10.78 9.41
C TRP A 60 4.94 -9.62 10.36
N TYR A 61 4.56 -8.49 9.78
CA TYR A 61 4.20 -7.26 10.50
C TYR A 61 2.81 -6.81 10.09
N GLU A 62 2.05 -6.27 11.03
CA GLU A 62 0.76 -5.65 10.76
C GLU A 62 0.95 -4.16 10.41
N GLY A 63 0.44 -3.78 9.24
CA GLY A 63 0.29 -2.39 8.82
C GLY A 63 -1.14 -1.93 9.03
N GLN A 64 -1.30 -0.72 9.58
CA GLN A 64 -2.61 -0.07 9.69
C GLN A 64 -2.53 1.39 9.27
N VAL A 65 -3.57 1.86 8.59
CA VAL A 65 -3.66 3.25 8.14
C VAL A 65 -5.11 3.70 8.11
N SER A 66 -5.37 4.88 8.67
CA SER A 66 -6.69 5.52 8.63
C SER A 66 -6.81 6.42 7.42
N TYR A 67 -8.01 6.46 6.82
CA TYR A 67 -8.31 7.30 5.66
C TYR A 67 -9.79 7.69 5.63
N ILE A 68 -10.08 8.76 4.89
CA ILE A 68 -11.42 9.26 4.62
C ILE A 68 -11.52 9.48 3.11
N SER A 69 -12.68 9.16 2.53
CA SER A 69 -13.01 9.57 1.16
C SER A 69 -14.45 10.03 1.09
N SER A 70 -14.69 11.20 0.50
CA SER A 70 -16.02 11.78 0.35
C SER A 70 -16.80 11.24 -0.85
N VAL A 71 -16.16 10.43 -1.69
CA VAL A 71 -16.74 9.86 -2.92
C VAL A 71 -16.38 8.36 -3.00
N PRO A 72 -16.98 7.59 -3.92
CA PRO A 72 -16.60 6.19 -4.11
C PRO A 72 -15.11 6.05 -4.41
N TYR A 73 -14.47 5.06 -3.78
CA TYR A 73 -13.02 4.91 -3.81
C TYR A 73 -12.58 3.44 -3.93
N GLN A 74 -11.29 3.23 -4.21
CA GLN A 74 -10.64 1.93 -4.19
C GLN A 74 -9.36 2.00 -3.36
N ILE A 75 -9.03 0.90 -2.69
CA ILE A 75 -7.72 0.72 -2.08
C ILE A 75 -6.80 0.06 -3.09
N ILE A 76 -5.59 0.60 -3.22
CA ILE A 76 -4.55 0.07 -4.11
C ILE A 76 -3.31 -0.21 -3.28
N ILE A 77 -2.89 -1.47 -3.27
CA ILE A 77 -1.58 -1.87 -2.75
C ILE A 77 -0.61 -1.93 -3.94
N GLU A 78 0.49 -1.20 -3.88
CA GLU A 78 1.55 -1.21 -4.89
C GLU A 78 2.85 -1.73 -4.30
N ALA A 79 3.40 -2.79 -4.89
CA ALA A 79 4.76 -3.24 -4.63
C ALA A 79 5.69 -2.71 -5.73
N ILE A 80 6.81 -2.11 -5.33
CA ILE A 80 7.88 -1.66 -6.22
C ILE A 80 9.08 -2.57 -5.99
N ALA A 81 9.57 -3.21 -7.04
CA ALA A 81 10.78 -4.02 -6.97
C ALA A 81 11.99 -3.15 -6.58
N GLY A 82 12.77 -3.59 -5.58
CA GLY A 82 14.00 -2.91 -5.19
C GLY A 82 15.11 -3.12 -6.22
N LYS A 83 16.32 -2.66 -5.89
CA LYS A 83 17.47 -2.89 -6.77
C LYS A 83 17.95 -4.31 -6.56
N ASP A 84 18.02 -5.09 -7.65
CA ASP A 84 18.71 -6.38 -7.63
C ASP A 84 20.16 -6.16 -7.17
N TYR A 85 20.68 -7.07 -6.34
CA TYR A 85 22.12 -7.14 -6.11
C TYR A 85 22.79 -7.46 -7.45
N LEU A 86 23.67 -6.57 -7.90
CA LEU A 86 24.70 -6.92 -8.88
C LEU A 86 25.71 -7.86 -8.23
#